data_AF-A0A7V8NQ27-F1
#
_entry.id   AF-A0A7V8NQ27-F1
#
_cell.length_a   1.000
_cell.length_b   1.000
_cell.length_c   1.000
_cell.angle_alpha   90.00
_cell.angle_beta   90.00
_cell.angle_gamma   90.00
#
_symmetry.space_group_name_H-M   'P 1'
#
loop_
_entity.id
_entity.type
_entity.pdbx_description
1 polymer ?
#
loop_
_entity_poly.entity_id
_entity_poly.type
_entity_poly.pdbx_seq_one_letter_code
_entity_poly.pdbx_strand_id
1 'polypeptide(L)'
;MNRAILTIVLMTVAAPLFGASSSVYSQRLEDPQATYLTADRFPVHADGKGDDSVAVQQAIDRVQETTGQGILFIPSGQYRLTRTLFVWPGIRLIGYGPTRPVFVLADDTPGFQSGPAYMVFFAGFRPGTHSPRFPNGHPPPTPGTVPPSFVPDANPGTFYSAISNIDFEIGKGDAGAVAVRFHSAQHCFLAHMDFRLGSALAALYDVGNESEDLHFYGGQYGIITGRPSPGWQFTLIDSSFDGQQYAAIKEHEAGLTLIHDTFSNVPKAIDIEAGHPDELWAKGLRLENITGAAITISEEHNANTEINLEDVLCNHVPVFAHFRQSGSEELSKGNIYEVRLFSHGLTMRRLGAQAAITTNYVASALKRMPPALSPAIRTLPTQASWVNLKSLGAKGDGKTDDTAAIQKAVDEHEVIYVPSGDYIVSNTIALRPHTVLIGIHPSATQFDILDSTPAFQGPGAPKPLLEAPQAGNNIVTGIGLYAGGINSRAVGALWMAGKDSMID
;
A
#
# COMPACT_ATOMS: atom_id res chain seq x y z
N MET A 1 57.74 -40.29 -5.42
CA MET A 1 57.47 -38.97 -4.81
C MET A 1 56.41 -38.27 -5.65
N ASN A 2 55.12 -38.49 -5.37
CA ASN A 2 54.03 -37.78 -6.05
C ASN A 2 53.44 -36.76 -5.07
N ARG A 3 53.57 -35.48 -5.44
CA ARG A 3 53.06 -34.34 -4.68
C ARG A 3 51.54 -34.25 -4.85
N ALA A 4 50.80 -34.28 -3.74
CA ALA A 4 49.40 -33.90 -3.70
C ALA A 4 49.30 -32.37 -3.72
N ILE A 5 48.56 -31.82 -4.69
CA ILE A 5 48.13 -30.42 -4.71
C ILE A 5 46.68 -30.41 -4.25
N LEU A 6 46.45 -29.91 -3.05
CA LEU A 6 45.11 -29.68 -2.49
C LEU A 6 44.59 -28.36 -3.08
N THR A 7 43.58 -28.44 -3.95
CA THR A 7 42.91 -27.24 -4.49
C THR A 7 41.77 -26.87 -3.55
N ILE A 8 41.92 -25.78 -2.81
CA ILE A 8 40.85 -25.18 -2.01
C ILE A 8 39.91 -24.46 -2.99
N VAL A 9 38.71 -24.98 -3.17
CA VAL A 9 37.63 -24.30 -3.90
C VAL A 9 37.01 -23.28 -2.94
N LEU A 10 37.33 -22.01 -3.13
CA LEU A 10 36.65 -20.90 -2.48
C LEU A 10 35.24 -20.81 -3.07
N MET A 11 34.22 -21.26 -2.35
CA MET A 11 32.83 -20.94 -2.70
C MET A 11 32.59 -19.45 -2.39
N THR A 12 32.70 -18.61 -3.41
CA THR A 12 32.16 -17.26 -3.36
C THR A 12 30.64 -17.34 -3.29
N VAL A 13 30.07 -17.03 -2.14
CA VAL A 13 28.64 -16.72 -2.01
C VAL A 13 28.39 -15.48 -2.86
N ALA A 14 27.83 -15.67 -4.06
CA ALA A 14 27.36 -14.58 -4.88
C ALA A 14 26.14 -13.99 -4.18
N ALA A 15 26.28 -12.78 -3.62
CA ALA A 15 25.13 -11.97 -3.26
C ALA A 15 24.30 -11.73 -4.54
N PRO A 16 22.95 -11.77 -4.48
CA PRO A 16 22.14 -11.45 -5.65
C PRO A 16 22.46 -10.01 -6.06
N LEU A 17 22.90 -9.83 -7.31
CA LEU A 17 22.85 -8.55 -7.98
C LEU A 17 21.36 -8.26 -8.22
N PHE A 18 20.70 -7.62 -7.25
CA PHE A 18 19.35 -7.11 -7.42
C PHE A 18 19.40 -6.05 -8.53
N GLY A 19 18.82 -6.37 -9.69
CA GLY A 19 18.70 -5.42 -10.80
C GLY A 19 17.85 -4.21 -10.41
N ALA A 20 18.00 -3.10 -11.12
CA ALA A 20 17.15 -1.94 -10.93
C ALA A 20 15.67 -2.32 -11.07
N SER A 21 14.83 -1.86 -10.12
CA SER A 21 13.40 -2.15 -10.09
C SER A 21 12.68 -1.53 -11.30
N SER A 22 11.70 -2.25 -11.84
CA SER A 22 10.87 -1.78 -12.94
C SER A 22 9.79 -0.82 -12.42
N SER A 23 9.79 0.39 -12.95
CA SER A 23 8.77 1.41 -12.66
C SER A 23 7.44 1.06 -13.32
N VAL A 24 6.33 1.14 -12.58
CA VAL A 24 4.97 0.99 -13.15
C VAL A 24 4.55 2.24 -13.93
N TYR A 25 5.13 3.41 -13.60
CA TYR A 25 4.97 4.67 -14.34
C TYR A 25 6.27 5.00 -15.09
N SER A 26 6.53 4.29 -16.18
CA SER A 26 7.78 4.40 -16.96
C SER A 26 8.07 5.77 -17.59
N GLN A 27 7.06 6.62 -17.70
CA GLN A 27 7.05 7.93 -18.36
C GLN A 27 6.40 8.98 -17.45
N ARG A 28 6.76 10.24 -17.70
CA ARG A 28 6.13 11.40 -17.05
C ARG A 28 4.65 11.49 -17.47
N LEU A 29 3.75 11.50 -16.48
CA LEU A 29 2.35 11.84 -16.71
C LEU A 29 2.21 13.36 -16.82
N GLU A 30 1.44 13.83 -17.80
CA GLU A 30 1.16 15.25 -18.01
C GLU A 30 -0.09 15.66 -17.22
N ASP A 31 0.13 16.24 -16.05
CA ASP A 31 -0.90 16.78 -15.17
C ASP A 31 -0.61 18.27 -14.88
N PRO A 32 -1.44 19.20 -15.42
CA PRO A 32 -1.23 20.63 -15.22
C PRO A 32 -1.31 21.11 -13.77
N GLN A 33 -1.96 20.34 -12.87
CA GLN A 33 -2.11 20.71 -11.46
C GLN A 33 -1.06 20.05 -10.56
N ALA A 34 -0.27 19.10 -11.07
CA ALA A 34 0.74 18.41 -10.28
C ALA A 34 2.03 19.23 -10.11
N THR A 35 2.75 18.96 -9.02
CA THR A 35 4.14 19.42 -8.82
C THR A 35 5.11 18.34 -9.27
N TYR A 36 6.26 18.75 -9.83
CA TYR A 36 7.31 17.84 -10.31
C TYR A 36 8.63 18.19 -9.60
N LEU A 37 9.25 17.20 -8.95
CA LEU A 37 10.54 17.36 -8.26
C LEU A 37 11.69 17.33 -9.28
N THR A 38 11.94 18.45 -9.95
CA THR A 38 13.01 18.58 -10.96
C THR A 38 14.00 19.68 -10.58
N ALA A 39 15.25 19.55 -11.03
CA ALA A 39 16.36 20.44 -10.68
C ALA A 39 16.17 21.90 -11.17
N ASP A 40 15.31 22.13 -12.16
CA ASP A 40 14.91 23.49 -12.59
C ASP A 40 13.93 24.16 -11.63
N ARG A 41 13.28 23.41 -10.72
CA ARG A 41 12.25 23.90 -9.80
C ARG A 41 12.67 23.83 -8.33
N PHE A 42 13.50 22.87 -7.96
CA PHE A 42 13.94 22.61 -6.60
C PHE A 42 15.45 22.35 -6.55
N PRO A 43 16.13 22.67 -5.44
CA PRO A 43 17.56 22.43 -5.27
C PRO A 43 17.84 20.95 -4.95
N VAL A 44 17.38 20.06 -5.84
CA VAL A 44 17.47 18.60 -5.68
C VAL A 44 18.67 18.04 -6.42
N HIS A 45 19.37 17.07 -5.81
CA HIS A 45 20.55 16.41 -6.33
C HIS A 45 20.18 15.13 -7.08
N ALA A 46 19.36 14.28 -6.47
CA ALA A 46 18.92 12.99 -7.02
C ALA A 46 20.08 12.02 -7.37
N ASP A 47 21.22 12.15 -6.71
CA ASP A 47 22.47 11.41 -6.98
C ASP A 47 22.85 10.37 -5.91
N GLY A 48 22.02 10.21 -4.88
CA GLY A 48 22.23 9.31 -3.73
C GLY A 48 23.28 9.81 -2.73
N LYS A 49 23.83 11.01 -2.91
CA LYS A 49 24.93 11.57 -2.09
C LYS A 49 24.57 12.90 -1.44
N GLY A 50 24.05 13.84 -2.23
CA GLY A 50 23.56 15.12 -1.73
C GLY A 50 22.32 14.93 -0.87
N ASP A 51 22.21 15.67 0.23
CA ASP A 51 21.02 15.65 1.07
C ASP A 51 19.84 16.34 0.36
N ASP A 52 18.83 15.56 0.01
CA ASP A 52 17.64 16.00 -0.71
C ASP A 52 16.44 16.24 0.20
N SER A 53 16.56 16.00 1.51
CA SER A 53 15.41 16.08 2.41
C SER A 53 14.71 17.45 2.38
N VAL A 54 15.48 18.54 2.31
CA VAL A 54 14.90 19.90 2.25
C VAL A 54 14.21 20.14 0.91
N ALA A 55 14.81 19.72 -0.21
CA ALA A 55 14.25 19.91 -1.54
C ALA A 55 12.95 19.09 -1.73
N VAL A 56 12.94 17.84 -1.25
CA VAL A 56 11.74 16.99 -1.28
C VAL A 56 10.64 17.58 -0.41
N GLN A 57 10.95 18.00 0.82
CA GLN A 57 9.94 18.61 1.70
C GLN A 57 9.36 19.90 1.09
N GLN A 58 10.19 20.75 0.47
CA GLN A 58 9.71 21.96 -0.23
C GLN A 58 8.76 21.63 -1.39
N ALA A 59 8.97 20.51 -2.09
CA ALA A 59 8.08 20.09 -3.16
C ALA A 59 6.74 19.54 -2.63
N ILE A 60 6.75 18.83 -1.50
CA ILE A 60 5.53 18.41 -0.79
C ILE A 60 4.75 19.63 -0.31
N ASP A 61 5.45 20.57 0.32
CA ASP A 61 4.89 21.84 0.79
C ASP A 61 4.27 22.65 -0.35
N ARG A 62 4.90 22.65 -1.53
CA ARG A 62 4.37 23.34 -2.72
C ARG A 62 3.02 22.79 -3.18
N VAL A 63 2.80 21.48 -3.13
CA VAL A 63 1.48 20.89 -3.45
C VAL A 63 0.44 21.42 -2.48
N GLN A 64 0.74 21.35 -1.17
CA GLN A 64 -0.16 21.85 -0.12
C GLN A 64 -0.48 23.35 -0.29
N GLU A 65 0.50 24.17 -0.63
CA GLU A 65 0.35 25.62 -0.77
C GLU A 65 -0.43 26.04 -2.02
N THR A 66 -0.43 25.21 -3.07
CA THR A 66 -1.05 25.56 -4.36
C THR A 66 -2.47 25.03 -4.49
N THR A 67 -2.70 23.78 -4.10
CA THR A 67 -3.98 23.09 -4.30
C THR A 67 -4.57 22.52 -3.01
N GLY A 68 -3.85 22.60 -1.88
CA GLY A 68 -4.27 22.03 -0.59
C GLY A 68 -4.09 20.51 -0.49
N GLN A 69 -4.27 19.81 -1.59
CA GLN A 69 -4.13 18.36 -1.83
C GLN A 69 -3.62 18.13 -3.26
N GLY A 70 -3.10 16.96 -3.60
CA GLY A 70 -2.71 16.64 -4.98
C GLY A 70 -1.47 15.77 -5.09
N ILE A 71 -0.75 15.89 -6.19
CA ILE A 71 0.30 14.95 -6.57
C ILE A 71 1.67 15.65 -6.63
N LEU A 72 2.66 15.04 -5.99
CA LEU A 72 4.07 15.28 -6.25
C LEU A 72 4.62 14.13 -7.10
N PHE A 73 5.01 14.43 -8.34
CA PHE A 73 5.72 13.49 -9.20
C PHE A 73 7.24 13.55 -8.97
N ILE A 74 7.85 12.40 -8.73
CA ILE A 74 9.28 12.24 -8.42
C ILE A 74 9.96 11.43 -9.54
N PRO A 75 10.86 12.01 -10.34
CA PRO A 75 11.53 11.29 -11.43
C PRO A 75 12.52 10.23 -10.92
N SER A 76 12.90 9.29 -11.78
CA SER A 76 13.97 8.34 -11.50
C SER A 76 15.22 9.06 -10.99
N GLY A 77 15.77 8.58 -9.88
CA GLY A 77 16.91 9.17 -9.19
C GLY A 77 17.07 8.56 -7.81
N GLN A 78 18.19 8.82 -7.16
CA GLN A 78 18.42 8.42 -5.78
C GLN A 78 18.43 9.66 -4.89
N TYR A 79 17.50 9.74 -3.94
CA TYR A 79 17.30 10.90 -3.09
C TYR A 79 17.76 10.56 -1.69
N ARG A 80 18.96 11.03 -1.32
CA ARG A 80 19.47 10.77 0.03
C ARG A 80 18.75 11.66 1.02
N LEU A 81 18.19 11.03 2.05
CA LEU A 81 17.47 11.70 3.12
C LEU A 81 18.30 11.68 4.40
N THR A 82 18.38 12.80 5.10
CA THR A 82 19.07 12.88 6.41
C THR A 82 18.12 13.24 7.57
N ARG A 83 16.84 13.47 7.24
CA ARG A 83 15.79 13.89 8.17
C ARG A 83 14.44 13.38 7.70
N THR A 84 13.48 13.33 8.62
CA THR A 84 12.10 12.96 8.37
C THR A 84 11.45 13.89 7.34
N LEU A 85 10.84 13.29 6.32
CA LEU A 85 9.90 13.94 5.42
C LEU A 85 8.47 13.79 5.96
N PHE A 86 7.69 14.85 5.87
CA PHE A 86 6.29 14.87 6.29
C PHE A 86 5.38 14.89 5.06
N VAL A 87 4.56 13.85 4.93
CA VAL A 87 3.50 13.77 3.92
C VAL A 87 2.23 14.38 4.51
N TRP A 88 1.76 15.48 3.94
CA TRP A 88 0.54 16.14 4.41
C TRP A 88 -0.73 15.39 3.98
N PRO A 89 -1.87 15.59 4.66
CA PRO A 89 -3.16 15.01 4.26
C PRO A 89 -3.50 15.35 2.80
N GLY A 90 -3.98 14.37 2.05
CA GLY A 90 -4.36 14.53 0.64
C GLY A 90 -3.19 14.76 -0.31
N ILE A 91 -1.95 14.41 0.05
CA ILE A 91 -0.81 14.50 -0.88
C ILE A 91 -0.30 13.11 -1.22
N ARG A 92 -0.18 12.84 -2.52
CA ARG A 92 0.38 11.59 -3.06
C ARG A 92 1.78 11.82 -3.64
N LEU A 93 2.74 11.01 -3.23
CA LEU A 93 4.08 10.97 -3.80
C LEU A 93 4.14 9.85 -4.83
N ILE A 94 4.34 10.18 -6.10
CA ILE A 94 4.28 9.23 -7.21
C ILE A 94 5.60 9.23 -7.96
N GLY A 95 6.32 8.11 -7.90
CA GLY A 95 7.55 7.93 -8.66
C GLY A 95 7.28 7.70 -10.15
N TYR A 96 8.18 8.16 -11.03
CA TYR A 96 8.09 7.88 -12.47
C TYR A 96 9.46 7.85 -13.16
N GLY A 97 9.48 7.30 -14.37
CA GLY A 97 10.67 7.20 -15.22
C GLY A 97 11.12 5.75 -15.43
N PRO A 98 12.24 5.50 -16.13
CA PRO A 98 12.66 4.16 -16.53
C PRO A 98 12.91 3.20 -15.36
N THR A 99 13.27 3.73 -14.19
CA THR A 99 13.39 2.99 -12.92
C THR A 99 12.60 3.71 -11.84
N ARG A 100 12.22 3.02 -10.76
CA ARG A 100 11.62 3.72 -9.61
C ARG A 100 12.63 4.69 -9.00
N PRO A 101 12.23 5.91 -8.58
CA PRO A 101 13.05 6.69 -7.66
C PRO A 101 13.29 5.93 -6.36
N VAL A 102 14.40 6.22 -5.71
CA VAL A 102 14.81 5.57 -4.46
C VAL A 102 15.06 6.60 -3.38
N PHE A 103 14.41 6.46 -2.24
CA PHE A 103 14.74 7.21 -1.02
C PHE A 103 15.81 6.44 -0.23
N VAL A 104 16.96 7.09 -0.03
CA VAL A 104 18.16 6.45 0.53
C VAL A 104 18.47 7.03 1.91
N LEU A 105 18.59 6.16 2.92
CA LEU A 105 19.26 6.47 4.18
C LEU A 105 20.67 5.86 4.12
N ALA A 106 21.69 6.71 4.09
CA ALA A 106 23.09 6.26 4.02
C ALA A 106 23.54 5.63 5.34
N ASP A 107 24.62 4.85 5.30
CA ASP A 107 25.23 4.26 6.50
C ASP A 107 25.45 5.30 7.62
N ASP A 108 25.18 4.91 8.86
CA ASP A 108 25.40 5.68 10.08
C ASP A 108 24.78 7.10 10.02
N THR A 109 23.59 7.26 9.44
CA THR A 109 22.95 8.57 9.30
C THR A 109 22.53 9.12 10.67
N PRO A 110 23.04 10.29 11.12
CA PRO A 110 22.80 10.78 12.48
C PRO A 110 21.31 10.88 12.84
N GLY A 111 20.95 10.29 13.99
CA GLY A 111 19.58 10.30 14.52
C GLY A 111 18.77 9.04 14.24
N PHE A 112 19.30 8.10 13.46
CA PHE A 112 18.62 6.84 13.09
C PHE A 112 19.22 5.59 13.75
N GLN A 113 20.25 5.74 14.59
CA GLN A 113 20.93 4.63 15.26
C GLN A 113 20.04 3.91 16.29
N SER A 114 19.13 4.65 16.92
CA SER A 114 18.16 4.15 17.91
C SER A 114 16.76 4.61 17.54
N GLY A 115 15.76 3.78 17.86
CA GLY A 115 14.45 3.93 17.24
C GLY A 115 13.25 3.76 18.18
N PRO A 116 12.04 3.96 17.64
CA PRO A 116 11.78 4.17 16.19
C PRO A 116 12.24 5.56 15.70
N ALA A 117 12.82 5.64 14.49
CA ALA A 117 13.28 6.86 13.82
C ALA A 117 12.85 6.87 12.34
N TYR A 118 12.00 7.81 11.94
CA TYR A 118 11.24 7.74 10.68
C TYR A 118 11.89 8.51 9.53
N MET A 119 12.09 7.87 8.37
CA MET A 119 12.50 8.57 7.14
C MET A 119 11.32 9.36 6.54
N VAL A 120 10.14 8.74 6.47
CA VAL A 120 8.90 9.37 6.00
C VAL A 120 7.79 9.19 7.03
N PHE A 121 7.01 10.26 7.23
CA PHE A 121 6.01 10.36 8.27
C PHE A 121 4.70 10.92 7.70
N PHE A 122 3.60 10.17 7.81
CA PHE A 122 2.27 10.65 7.44
C PHE A 122 1.72 11.56 8.55
N ALA A 123 1.46 12.82 8.21
CA ALA A 123 1.12 13.85 9.18
C ALA A 123 -0.39 14.13 9.24
N GLY A 124 -0.87 14.53 10.42
CA GLY A 124 -2.27 14.89 10.64
C GLY A 124 -2.67 16.24 10.04
N PHE A 125 -1.73 17.20 10.00
CA PHE A 125 -1.85 18.49 9.33
C PHE A 125 -0.49 19.21 9.33
N ARG A 126 -0.31 20.22 8.46
CA ARG A 126 0.87 21.08 8.44
C ARG A 126 0.76 22.18 9.52
N PRO A 127 1.70 22.29 10.48
CA PRO A 127 1.68 23.38 11.46
C PRO A 127 1.80 24.77 10.78
N GLY A 128 1.05 25.76 11.26
CA GLY A 128 1.08 27.14 10.74
C GLY A 128 -0.09 27.51 9.81
N THR A 129 -0.83 26.55 9.28
CA THR A 129 -2.19 26.77 8.76
C THR A 129 -3.17 26.77 9.93
N HIS A 130 -4.11 27.72 10.00
CA HIS A 130 -5.06 27.87 11.12
C HIS A 130 -5.70 26.51 11.50
N SER A 131 -5.28 25.92 12.62
CA SER A 131 -5.87 24.69 13.15
C SER A 131 -6.78 25.05 14.33
N PRO A 132 -8.10 24.82 14.23
CA PRO A 132 -9.04 25.07 15.33
C PRO A 132 -8.74 24.25 16.59
N ARG A 133 -7.96 23.16 16.47
CA ARG A 133 -7.65 22.23 17.58
C ARG A 133 -6.56 22.73 18.54
N PHE A 134 -5.69 23.64 18.10
CA PHE A 134 -4.62 24.18 18.97
C PHE A 134 -4.52 25.71 18.87
N PRO A 135 -5.44 26.46 19.49
CA PRO A 135 -5.47 27.92 19.40
C PRO A 135 -4.29 28.61 20.10
N ASN A 136 -3.67 27.97 21.10
CA ASN A 136 -2.72 28.60 22.04
C ASN A 136 -1.43 27.78 22.31
N GLY A 137 -1.05 26.83 21.45
CA GLY A 137 0.18 26.05 21.68
C GLY A 137 0.53 25.08 20.55
N HIS A 138 1.73 24.50 20.61
CA HIS A 138 2.13 23.39 19.75
C HIS A 138 1.66 22.06 20.36
N PRO A 139 1.30 21.04 19.56
CA PRO A 139 1.14 19.68 20.07
C PRO A 139 2.44 19.22 20.76
N PRO A 140 2.43 18.17 21.59
CA PRO A 140 3.68 17.60 22.11
C PRO A 140 4.61 17.17 20.95
N PRO A 141 5.94 17.09 21.18
CA PRO A 141 6.85 16.58 20.17
C PRO A 141 6.43 15.18 19.71
N THR A 142 6.46 14.96 18.42
CA THR A 142 6.08 13.70 17.81
C THR A 142 7.25 12.72 17.89
N PRO A 143 7.11 11.61 18.63
CA PRO A 143 8.18 10.64 18.82
C PRO A 143 8.72 10.13 17.48
N GLY A 144 10.02 9.80 17.45
CA GLY A 144 10.68 9.19 16.30
C GLY A 144 10.91 10.08 15.07
N THR A 145 10.56 11.36 15.13
CA THR A 145 10.95 12.32 14.09
C THR A 145 12.42 12.73 14.24
N VAL A 146 13.12 12.88 13.11
CA VAL A 146 14.54 13.23 13.04
C VAL A 146 14.70 14.48 12.19
N PRO A 147 15.16 15.62 12.74
CA PRO A 147 15.24 15.91 14.17
C PRO A 147 13.84 15.93 14.81
N PRO A 148 13.74 15.92 16.15
CA PRO A 148 12.47 16.03 16.84
C PRO A 148 11.64 17.22 16.36
N SER A 149 10.38 16.96 16.03
CA SER A 149 9.43 17.91 15.44
C SER A 149 8.11 17.93 16.24
N PHE A 150 7.35 19.01 16.06
CA PHE A 150 6.00 19.19 16.61
C PHE A 150 4.92 19.02 15.54
N VAL A 151 5.25 18.33 14.43
CA VAL A 151 4.28 17.98 13.39
C VAL A 151 3.37 16.87 13.93
N PRO A 152 2.06 17.10 14.03
CA PRO A 152 1.13 16.13 14.61
C PRO A 152 1.07 14.85 13.78
N ASP A 153 0.92 13.72 14.47
CA ASP A 153 0.67 12.43 13.86
C ASP A 153 -0.65 12.43 13.05
N ALA A 154 -0.72 11.54 12.07
CA ALA A 154 -1.98 11.25 11.39
C ALA A 154 -3.05 10.78 12.39
N ASN A 155 -4.31 10.89 11.97
CA ASN A 155 -5.45 10.57 12.81
C ASN A 155 -6.61 10.03 11.95
N PRO A 156 -7.75 9.63 12.54
CA PRO A 156 -8.92 9.15 11.80
C PRO A 156 -9.49 10.09 10.71
N GLY A 157 -9.01 11.34 10.63
CA GLY A 157 -9.35 12.30 9.59
C GLY A 157 -8.29 12.50 8.51
N THR A 158 -7.19 11.75 8.52
CA THR A 158 -6.09 11.86 7.54
C THR A 158 -6.36 10.94 6.36
N PHE A 159 -6.97 11.47 5.31
CA PHE A 159 -7.38 10.73 4.12
C PHE A 159 -6.52 11.08 2.88
N TYR A 160 -6.59 10.23 1.87
CA TYR A 160 -6.10 10.45 0.49
C TYR A 160 -4.59 10.62 0.26
N SER A 161 -3.76 10.55 1.30
CA SER A 161 -2.29 10.60 1.15
C SER A 161 -1.73 9.25 0.73
N ALA A 162 -0.73 9.20 -0.15
CA ALA A 162 -0.16 7.91 -0.58
C ALA A 162 1.30 8.04 -1.00
N ILE A 163 1.99 6.90 -1.06
CA ILE A 163 3.28 6.78 -1.75
C ILE A 163 3.16 5.62 -2.73
N SER A 164 3.53 5.85 -3.99
CA SER A 164 3.51 4.78 -4.98
C SER A 164 4.71 4.86 -5.90
N ASN A 165 5.24 3.68 -6.26
CA ASN A 165 6.31 3.54 -7.23
C ASN A 165 7.61 4.24 -6.79
N ILE A 166 7.91 4.21 -5.48
CA ILE A 166 9.13 4.76 -4.87
C ILE A 166 9.73 3.70 -3.96
N ASP A 167 10.99 3.35 -4.20
CA ASP A 167 11.71 2.37 -3.40
C ASP A 167 12.44 3.02 -2.22
N PHE A 168 12.80 2.20 -1.24
CA PHE A 168 13.55 2.60 -0.06
C PHE A 168 14.80 1.75 0.11
N GLU A 169 15.93 2.40 0.40
CA GLU A 169 17.18 1.74 0.76
C GLU A 169 17.72 2.32 2.07
N ILE A 170 17.98 1.44 3.03
CA ILE A 170 18.54 1.80 4.33
C ILE A 170 19.89 1.09 4.48
N GLY A 171 20.92 1.89 4.79
CA GLY A 171 22.27 1.44 5.05
C GLY A 171 22.44 0.67 6.36
N LYS A 172 23.70 0.53 6.76
CA LYS A 172 24.13 -0.10 8.01
C LYS A 172 24.24 0.94 9.13
N GLY A 173 24.18 0.49 10.37
CA GLY A 173 24.37 1.35 11.55
C GLY A 173 23.10 2.09 11.99
N ASP A 174 22.03 2.02 11.21
CA ASP A 174 20.76 2.71 11.47
C ASP A 174 19.70 1.74 12.03
N ALA A 175 20.03 1.09 13.15
CA ALA A 175 19.20 0.05 13.75
C ALA A 175 17.85 0.55 14.29
N GLY A 176 17.67 1.86 14.41
CA GLY A 176 16.41 2.51 14.78
C GLY A 176 15.56 2.93 13.60
N ALA A 177 16.09 2.88 12.37
CA ALA A 177 15.42 3.42 11.20
C ALA A 177 14.14 2.66 10.86
N VAL A 178 13.14 3.44 10.47
CA VAL A 178 11.89 2.98 9.87
C VAL A 178 11.69 3.75 8.58
N ALA A 179 11.46 3.05 7.48
CA ALA A 179 11.28 3.69 6.17
C ALA A 179 10.04 4.59 6.16
N VAL A 180 8.89 4.08 6.61
CA VAL A 180 7.63 4.82 6.62
C VAL A 180 6.88 4.60 7.93
N ARG A 181 6.58 5.68 8.64
CA ARG A 181 5.47 5.70 9.61
C ARG A 181 4.17 5.93 8.83
N PHE A 182 3.46 4.85 8.56
CA PHE A 182 2.29 4.84 7.69
C PHE A 182 0.98 4.90 8.48
N HIS A 183 0.95 5.68 9.56
CA HIS A 183 -0.29 5.88 10.30
C HIS A 183 -1.20 6.77 9.44
N SER A 184 -2.40 6.31 9.12
CA SER A 184 -3.34 7.05 8.26
C SER A 184 -4.76 6.48 8.37
N ALA A 185 -5.73 7.18 7.78
CA ALA A 185 -7.10 6.70 7.61
C ALA A 185 -7.36 6.26 6.14
N GLN A 186 -8.63 6.09 5.77
CA GLN A 186 -9.04 5.54 4.47
C GLN A 186 -8.53 6.34 3.26
N HIS A 187 -8.49 5.68 2.09
CA HIS A 187 -7.94 6.19 0.82
C HIS A 187 -6.45 6.57 0.86
N CYS A 188 -5.76 6.23 1.95
CA CYS A 188 -4.31 6.27 2.00
C CYS A 188 -3.73 4.88 1.72
N PHE A 189 -2.64 4.82 0.96
CA PHE A 189 -2.01 3.56 0.58
C PHE A 189 -0.51 3.69 0.32
N LEU A 190 0.15 2.54 0.30
CA LEU A 190 1.50 2.33 -0.22
C LEU A 190 1.42 1.29 -1.34
N ALA A 191 2.00 1.57 -2.52
CA ALA A 191 1.88 0.67 -3.67
C ALA A 191 3.13 0.60 -4.55
N HIS A 192 3.48 -0.59 -5.04
CA HIS A 192 4.56 -0.83 -6.00
C HIS A 192 5.94 -0.39 -5.49
N MET A 193 6.41 -0.99 -4.39
CA MET A 193 7.61 -0.51 -3.69
C MET A 193 8.52 -1.64 -3.25
N ASP A 194 9.82 -1.46 -3.44
CA ASP A 194 10.84 -2.30 -2.81
C ASP A 194 11.43 -1.61 -1.59
N PHE A 195 11.56 -2.34 -0.49
CA PHE A 195 12.24 -1.92 0.73
C PHE A 195 13.48 -2.79 0.97
N ARG A 196 14.67 -2.21 0.77
CA ARG A 196 15.95 -2.86 1.09
C ARG A 196 16.44 -2.32 2.42
N LEU A 197 16.26 -3.11 3.47
CA LEU A 197 16.21 -2.57 4.83
C LEU A 197 17.55 -2.57 5.57
N GLY A 198 18.61 -3.23 5.07
CA GLY A 198 19.90 -3.22 5.75
C GLY A 198 19.79 -3.60 7.23
N SER A 199 20.16 -2.67 8.13
CA SER A 199 20.03 -2.84 9.59
C SER A 199 18.72 -2.30 10.20
N ALA A 200 17.80 -1.77 9.41
CA ALA A 200 16.61 -1.05 9.87
C ALA A 200 15.78 -1.85 10.89
N LEU A 201 15.07 -1.10 11.74
CA LEU A 201 14.07 -1.65 12.63
C LEU A 201 12.89 -2.25 11.85
N ALA A 202 12.34 -1.49 10.88
CA ALA A 202 11.24 -1.94 10.05
C ALA A 202 11.17 -1.18 8.72
N ALA A 203 10.46 -1.72 7.72
CA ALA A 203 9.98 -0.88 6.62
C ALA A 203 8.83 0.01 7.11
N LEU A 204 7.78 -0.61 7.65
CA LEU A 204 6.56 0.08 8.04
C LEU A 204 6.35 0.05 9.55
N TYR A 205 5.90 1.17 10.10
CA TYR A 205 5.52 1.28 11.51
C TYR A 205 4.14 1.94 11.66
N ASP A 206 3.25 1.31 12.43
CA ASP A 206 1.82 1.67 12.62
C ASP A 206 1.11 1.94 11.30
N VAL A 207 0.68 0.88 10.62
CA VAL A 207 0.14 0.98 9.26
C VAL A 207 -1.30 1.51 9.22
N GLY A 208 -1.67 2.06 8.07
CA GLY A 208 -3.04 2.44 7.70
C GLY A 208 -3.88 1.23 7.33
N ASN A 209 -4.81 1.40 6.39
CA ASN A 209 -5.79 0.34 6.07
C ASN A 209 -5.46 -0.51 4.86
N GLU A 210 -4.58 -0.06 3.97
CA GLU A 210 -4.34 -0.75 2.71
C GLU A 210 -2.92 -0.52 2.18
N SER A 211 -2.32 -1.56 1.61
CA SER A 211 -1.09 -1.50 0.82
C SER A 211 -1.01 -2.68 -0.15
N GLU A 212 -0.30 -2.50 -1.25
CA GLU A 212 -0.21 -3.51 -2.31
C GLU A 212 1.15 -3.54 -3.01
N ASP A 213 1.54 -4.71 -3.53
CA ASP A 213 2.79 -4.89 -4.31
C ASP A 213 4.02 -4.31 -3.58
N LEU A 214 4.15 -4.68 -2.29
CA LEU A 214 5.27 -4.26 -1.44
C LEU A 214 6.25 -5.42 -1.24
N HIS A 215 7.55 -5.16 -1.43
CA HIS A 215 8.58 -6.19 -1.32
C HIS A 215 9.66 -5.81 -0.29
N PHE A 216 9.72 -6.57 0.80
CA PHE A 216 10.57 -6.31 1.96
C PHE A 216 11.78 -7.24 2.01
N TYR A 217 12.98 -6.68 1.91
CA TYR A 217 14.24 -7.41 1.90
C TYR A 217 15.11 -7.07 3.12
N GLY A 218 15.39 -8.05 3.96
CA GLY A 218 16.21 -7.90 5.17
C GLY A 218 15.52 -7.07 6.27
N GLY A 219 16.32 -6.44 7.13
CA GLY A 219 15.83 -5.68 8.29
C GLY A 219 15.49 -6.56 9.49
N GLN A 220 15.19 -5.93 10.62
CA GLN A 220 14.74 -6.63 11.83
C GLN A 220 13.32 -7.17 11.66
N TYR A 221 12.43 -6.32 11.14
CA TYR A 221 11.05 -6.63 10.78
C TYR A 221 10.73 -6.03 9.40
N GLY A 222 9.70 -6.55 8.73
CA GLY A 222 9.10 -5.89 7.57
C GLY A 222 8.12 -4.84 8.06
N ILE A 223 7.14 -5.28 8.86
CA ILE A 223 6.09 -4.44 9.43
C ILE A 223 6.05 -4.60 10.94
N ILE A 224 5.96 -3.49 11.66
CA ILE A 224 5.59 -3.43 13.07
C ILE A 224 4.32 -2.59 13.17
N THR A 225 3.23 -3.14 13.70
CA THR A 225 2.00 -2.35 13.79
C THR A 225 1.12 -2.71 14.98
N GLY A 226 0.43 -1.72 15.52
CA GLY A 226 -0.75 -1.97 16.35
C GLY A 226 -2.04 -1.87 15.53
N ARG A 227 -3.13 -1.63 16.25
CA ARG A 227 -4.44 -1.32 15.70
C ARG A 227 -4.39 -0.10 14.76
N PRO A 228 -4.81 -0.23 13.48
CA PRO A 228 -4.90 0.90 12.56
C PRO A 228 -5.89 1.94 13.06
N SER A 229 -5.90 3.12 12.44
CA SER A 229 -6.77 4.23 12.83
C SER A 229 -7.77 4.52 11.72
N PRO A 230 -9.10 4.45 11.96
CA PRO A 230 -9.80 4.34 13.26
C PRO A 230 -10.17 2.91 13.74
N GLY A 231 -9.35 1.91 13.47
CA GLY A 231 -9.56 0.53 13.96
C GLY A 231 -10.18 -0.41 12.94
N TRP A 232 -10.04 -0.10 11.64
CA TRP A 232 -10.35 -1.02 10.55
C TRP A 232 -9.14 -1.91 10.25
N GLN A 233 -9.36 -2.99 9.50
CA GLN A 233 -8.29 -3.89 9.06
C GLN A 233 -7.15 -3.17 8.36
N PHE A 234 -5.96 -3.77 8.43
CA PHE A 234 -4.91 -3.54 7.45
C PHE A 234 -4.94 -4.63 6.38
N THR A 235 -5.19 -4.23 5.14
CA THR A 235 -5.17 -5.12 3.98
C THR A 235 -3.82 -5.03 3.28
N LEU A 236 -3.17 -6.17 3.06
CA LEU A 236 -1.94 -6.29 2.29
C LEU A 236 -2.16 -7.29 1.14
N ILE A 237 -1.77 -6.91 -0.07
CA ILE A 237 -2.04 -7.70 -1.28
C ILE A 237 -0.75 -7.85 -2.11
N ASP A 238 -0.55 -9.05 -2.67
CA ASP A 238 0.51 -9.37 -3.63
C ASP A 238 1.92 -8.95 -3.16
N SER A 239 2.17 -8.99 -1.84
CA SER A 239 3.41 -8.50 -1.23
C SER A 239 4.34 -9.65 -0.82
N SER A 240 5.62 -9.33 -0.57
CA SER A 240 6.60 -10.35 -0.21
C SER A 240 7.58 -9.93 0.89
N PHE A 241 7.93 -10.87 1.75
CA PHE A 241 8.89 -10.72 2.83
C PHE A 241 10.03 -11.71 2.66
N ASP A 242 11.27 -11.24 2.63
CA ASP A 242 12.46 -12.09 2.53
C ASP A 242 13.56 -11.66 3.51
N GLY A 243 13.92 -12.56 4.43
CA GLY A 243 15.13 -12.43 5.23
C GLY A 243 15.07 -11.49 6.43
N GLN A 244 13.88 -11.16 6.95
CA GLN A 244 13.76 -10.44 8.23
C GLN A 244 14.35 -11.24 9.40
N GLN A 245 15.04 -10.54 10.32
CA GLN A 245 15.81 -11.19 11.39
C GLN A 245 14.95 -11.76 12.53
N TYR A 246 13.82 -11.13 12.85
CA TYR A 246 12.98 -11.56 13.99
C TYR A 246 11.63 -12.10 13.54
N ALA A 247 10.90 -11.34 12.73
CA ALA A 247 9.64 -11.75 12.10
C ALA A 247 9.39 -10.88 10.86
N ALA A 248 8.63 -11.39 9.89
CA ALA A 248 8.17 -10.56 8.77
C ALA A 248 7.20 -9.48 9.27
N ILE A 249 6.17 -9.88 10.03
CA ILE A 249 5.20 -8.96 10.64
C ILE A 249 5.15 -9.21 12.15
N LYS A 250 5.33 -8.14 12.93
CA LYS A 250 5.02 -8.10 14.36
C LYS A 250 3.79 -7.21 14.55
N GLU A 251 2.75 -7.73 15.21
CA GLU A 251 1.52 -6.96 15.37
C GLU A 251 0.79 -7.11 16.72
N HIS A 252 -0.20 -6.25 16.93
CA HIS A 252 -1.33 -6.49 17.82
C HIS A 252 -2.59 -5.74 17.37
N GLU A 253 -3.73 -6.41 17.42
CA GLU A 253 -5.04 -5.89 16.99
C GLU A 253 -5.02 -5.22 15.61
N ALA A 254 -4.15 -5.70 14.72
CA ALA A 254 -3.94 -5.10 13.41
C ALA A 254 -5.10 -5.36 12.46
N GLY A 255 -5.90 -6.40 12.72
CA GLY A 255 -6.99 -6.77 11.83
C GLY A 255 -6.45 -7.25 10.49
N LEU A 256 -5.36 -8.02 10.44
CA LEU A 256 -4.67 -8.30 9.17
C LEU A 256 -5.59 -9.00 8.15
N THR A 257 -5.62 -8.49 6.92
CA THR A 257 -6.23 -9.13 5.74
C THR A 257 -5.14 -9.33 4.70
N LEU A 258 -4.70 -10.56 4.49
CA LEU A 258 -3.55 -10.88 3.63
C LEU A 258 -3.98 -11.66 2.40
N ILE A 259 -3.61 -11.21 1.20
CA ILE A 259 -4.02 -11.83 -0.06
C ILE A 259 -2.80 -12.04 -0.95
N HIS A 260 -2.50 -13.32 -1.24
CA HIS A 260 -1.40 -13.73 -2.10
C HIS A 260 0.01 -13.33 -1.61
N ASP A 261 0.15 -12.98 -0.33
CA ASP A 261 1.45 -12.60 0.22
C ASP A 261 2.40 -13.81 0.37
N THR A 262 3.68 -13.54 0.15
CA THR A 262 4.75 -14.54 0.23
C THR A 262 5.73 -14.21 1.36
N PHE A 263 6.06 -15.22 2.18
CA PHE A 263 7.00 -15.10 3.28
C PHE A 263 8.12 -16.12 3.08
N SER A 264 9.36 -15.64 2.98
CA SER A 264 10.53 -16.46 2.68
C SER A 264 11.67 -16.20 3.63
N ASN A 265 12.33 -17.28 4.09
CA ASN A 265 13.59 -17.19 4.84
C ASN A 265 13.49 -16.34 6.13
N VAL A 266 12.36 -16.40 6.82
CA VAL A 266 12.11 -15.68 8.08
C VAL A 266 11.94 -16.63 9.26
N PRO A 267 12.20 -16.21 10.51
CA PRO A 267 11.88 -17.03 11.68
C PRO A 267 10.37 -17.21 11.88
N LYS A 268 9.59 -16.16 11.60
CA LYS A 268 8.14 -16.12 11.73
C LYS A 268 7.55 -15.27 10.62
N ALA A 269 6.42 -15.70 10.05
CA ALA A 269 5.66 -14.87 9.11
C ALA A 269 4.88 -13.79 9.89
N ILE A 270 4.12 -14.22 10.90
CA ILE A 270 3.28 -13.34 11.71
C ILE A 270 3.52 -13.63 13.20
N ASP A 271 3.81 -12.60 13.98
CA ASP A 271 4.04 -12.68 15.42
C ASP A 271 3.07 -11.76 16.17
N ILE A 272 1.92 -12.30 16.59
CA ILE A 272 0.94 -11.58 17.43
C ILE A 272 1.57 -11.35 18.80
N GLU A 273 1.63 -10.10 19.24
CA GLU A 273 2.29 -9.68 20.48
C GLU A 273 1.66 -10.35 21.71
N ALA A 274 2.51 -10.67 22.70
CA ALA A 274 2.07 -11.36 23.90
C ALA A 274 1.08 -10.50 24.69
N GLY A 275 -0.07 -11.10 25.07
CA GLY A 275 -1.11 -10.44 25.86
C GLY A 275 -2.14 -9.68 25.03
N HIS A 276 -2.12 -9.82 23.70
CA HIS A 276 -3.09 -9.19 22.79
C HIS A 276 -3.87 -10.24 21.99
N PRO A 277 -5.20 -10.07 21.83
CA PRO A 277 -5.96 -10.78 20.80
C PRO A 277 -5.73 -10.14 19.42
N ASP A 278 -6.05 -10.86 18.34
CA ASP A 278 -6.10 -10.28 16.99
C ASP A 278 -7.15 -10.97 16.10
N GLU A 279 -7.56 -10.25 15.07
CA GLU A 279 -8.45 -10.65 13.99
C GLU A 279 -7.61 -10.77 12.70
N LEU A 280 -7.17 -11.96 12.35
CA LEU A 280 -6.36 -12.22 11.16
C LEU A 280 -7.16 -13.07 10.16
N TRP A 281 -7.30 -12.58 8.94
CA TRP A 281 -7.73 -13.38 7.80
C TRP A 281 -6.67 -13.36 6.70
N ALA A 282 -6.36 -14.53 6.15
CA ALA A 282 -5.43 -14.63 5.02
C ALA A 282 -5.86 -15.65 3.99
N LYS A 283 -5.57 -15.39 2.72
CA LYS A 283 -5.86 -16.30 1.63
C LYS A 283 -4.74 -16.37 0.59
N GLY A 284 -4.42 -17.59 0.18
CA GLY A 284 -3.46 -17.84 -0.89
C GLY A 284 -2.02 -17.52 -0.50
N LEU A 285 -1.69 -17.59 0.79
CA LEU A 285 -0.33 -17.31 1.27
C LEU A 285 0.66 -18.36 0.77
N ARG A 286 1.91 -17.93 0.61
CA ARG A 286 3.04 -18.81 0.31
C ARG A 286 4.14 -18.66 1.35
N LEU A 287 4.40 -19.73 2.08
CA LEU A 287 5.34 -19.76 3.20
C LEU A 287 6.52 -20.68 2.86
N GLU A 288 7.73 -20.12 2.78
CA GLU A 288 8.93 -20.85 2.39
C GLU A 288 10.08 -20.65 3.39
N ASN A 289 10.69 -21.76 3.83
CA ASN A 289 11.85 -21.75 4.73
C ASN A 289 11.61 -20.94 6.02
N ILE A 290 10.45 -21.15 6.64
CA ILE A 290 10.14 -20.56 7.92
C ILE A 290 10.82 -21.39 9.00
N THR A 291 11.77 -20.81 9.73
CA THR A 291 12.62 -21.59 10.65
C THR A 291 11.97 -21.86 12.01
N GLY A 292 11.01 -21.03 12.43
CA GLY A 292 10.19 -21.20 13.63
C GLY A 292 8.72 -21.52 13.30
N ALA A 293 7.81 -20.94 14.07
CA ALA A 293 6.37 -20.99 13.79
C ALA A 293 6.01 -19.97 12.72
N ALA A 294 5.22 -20.37 11.71
CA ALA A 294 4.71 -19.41 10.73
C ALA A 294 3.84 -18.34 11.39
N ILE A 295 2.94 -18.75 12.28
CA ILE A 295 2.07 -17.84 13.02
C ILE A 295 2.22 -18.11 14.52
N THR A 296 2.50 -17.06 15.28
CA THR A 296 2.45 -17.11 16.74
C THR A 296 1.18 -16.43 17.23
N ILE A 297 0.33 -17.16 17.94
CA ILE A 297 -0.99 -16.72 18.42
C ILE A 297 -0.91 -16.39 19.92
N SER A 298 -1.40 -15.21 20.29
CA SER A 298 -1.64 -14.83 21.69
C SER A 298 -3.13 -14.74 22.00
N GLU A 299 -3.45 -14.50 23.27
CA GLU A 299 -4.79 -14.56 23.85
C GLU A 299 -5.70 -15.69 23.28
N GLU A 300 -5.20 -16.93 23.17
CA GLU A 300 -5.87 -18.07 22.49
C GLU A 300 -7.22 -18.52 23.10
N HIS A 301 -7.64 -17.94 24.21
CA HIS A 301 -8.93 -18.19 24.87
C HIS A 301 -9.81 -16.94 24.95
N ASN A 302 -9.40 -15.86 24.28
CA ASN A 302 -10.18 -14.64 24.14
C ASN A 302 -11.14 -14.77 22.96
N ALA A 303 -12.37 -14.29 23.13
CA ALA A 303 -13.38 -14.30 22.08
C ALA A 303 -13.00 -13.44 20.87
N ASN A 304 -12.12 -12.45 21.05
CA ASN A 304 -11.64 -11.56 19.99
C ASN A 304 -10.40 -12.12 19.26
N THR A 305 -9.89 -13.28 19.64
CA THR A 305 -8.80 -13.94 18.89
C THR A 305 -9.44 -14.77 17.78
N GLU A 306 -9.43 -14.23 16.57
CA GLU A 306 -10.07 -14.82 15.39
C GLU A 306 -9.06 -14.95 14.25
N ILE A 307 -8.47 -16.13 14.11
CA ILE A 307 -7.38 -16.41 13.17
C ILE A 307 -7.85 -17.38 12.10
N ASN A 308 -7.94 -16.93 10.86
CA ASN A 308 -8.50 -17.69 9.74
C ASN A 308 -7.57 -17.64 8.53
N LEU A 309 -7.15 -18.79 8.02
CA LEU A 309 -6.30 -18.89 6.84
C LEU A 309 -6.82 -19.92 5.86
N GLU A 310 -6.85 -19.55 4.59
CA GLU A 310 -7.36 -20.37 3.49
C GLU A 310 -6.29 -20.53 2.40
N ASP A 311 -6.18 -21.75 1.85
CA ASP A 311 -5.32 -22.05 0.70
C ASP A 311 -3.84 -21.64 0.88
N VAL A 312 -3.23 -21.97 2.03
CA VAL A 312 -1.83 -21.65 2.32
C VAL A 312 -0.91 -22.77 1.82
N LEU A 313 0.12 -22.40 1.05
CA LEU A 313 1.14 -23.31 0.56
C LEU A 313 2.42 -23.19 1.39
N CYS A 314 2.89 -24.31 1.93
CA CYS A 314 4.06 -24.36 2.80
C CYS A 314 5.18 -25.20 2.20
N ASN A 315 6.42 -24.70 2.27
CA ASN A 315 7.64 -25.39 1.89
C ASN A 315 8.71 -25.16 2.98
N HIS A 316 9.14 -26.21 3.67
CA HIS A 316 10.03 -26.16 4.85
C HIS A 316 9.51 -25.23 5.96
N VAL A 317 8.30 -25.51 6.44
CA VAL A 317 7.65 -24.83 7.57
C VAL A 317 7.35 -25.88 8.63
N PRO A 318 8.18 -26.05 9.68
CA PRO A 318 8.06 -27.17 10.61
C PRO A 318 6.86 -27.02 11.57
N VAL A 319 6.56 -25.78 11.98
CA VAL A 319 5.45 -25.42 12.85
C VAL A 319 4.57 -24.41 12.10
N PHE A 320 3.32 -24.77 11.84
CA PHE A 320 2.37 -23.89 11.17
C PHE A 320 1.85 -22.82 12.13
N ALA A 321 1.33 -23.23 13.28
CA ALA A 321 0.83 -22.32 14.31
C ALA A 321 1.39 -22.70 15.69
N HIS A 322 1.76 -21.70 16.49
CA HIS A 322 2.18 -21.85 17.88
C HIS A 322 1.30 -20.98 18.79
N PHE A 323 0.78 -21.56 19.86
CA PHE A 323 -0.06 -20.87 20.82
C PHE A 323 0.71 -20.52 22.09
N ARG A 324 0.85 -19.22 22.39
CA ARG A 324 1.75 -18.74 23.46
C ARG A 324 1.39 -19.25 24.86
N GLN A 325 0.09 -19.30 25.21
CA GLN A 325 -0.34 -19.62 26.57
C GLN A 325 -0.21 -21.12 26.87
N SER A 326 -0.75 -21.97 26.01
CA SER A 326 -0.69 -23.43 26.15
C SER A 326 0.67 -24.02 25.77
N GLY A 327 1.44 -23.31 24.95
CA GLY A 327 2.63 -23.85 24.29
C GLY A 327 2.31 -24.94 23.26
N SER A 328 1.04 -25.07 22.86
CA SER A 328 0.62 -26.06 21.87
C SER A 328 0.98 -25.61 20.45
N GLU A 329 1.11 -26.59 19.55
CA GLU A 329 1.57 -26.36 18.19
C GLU A 329 0.79 -27.19 17.16
N GLU A 330 0.49 -26.58 16.03
CA GLU A 330 0.05 -27.28 14.83
C GLU A 330 1.24 -27.55 13.91
N LEU A 331 1.65 -28.81 13.84
CA LEU A 331 2.86 -29.22 13.13
C LEU A 331 2.64 -29.39 11.62
N SER A 332 3.75 -29.33 10.88
CA SER A 332 3.80 -29.59 9.43
C SER A 332 3.19 -30.95 9.04
N LYS A 333 2.73 -31.05 7.78
CA LYS A 333 2.34 -32.32 7.16
C LYS A 333 3.38 -32.79 6.14
N GLY A 334 4.67 -32.69 6.50
CA GLY A 334 5.81 -32.98 5.63
C GLY A 334 6.54 -31.72 5.16
N ASN A 335 7.57 -31.87 4.34
CA ASN A 335 8.39 -30.73 3.90
C ASN A 335 7.61 -29.77 3.00
N ILE A 336 6.72 -30.28 2.15
CA ILE A 336 5.83 -29.49 1.30
C ILE A 336 4.41 -29.92 1.62
N TYR A 337 3.55 -28.98 1.96
CA TYR A 337 2.16 -29.26 2.32
C TYR A 337 1.27 -28.06 2.02
N GLU A 338 -0.02 -28.32 1.87
CA GLU A 338 -1.05 -27.28 1.84
C GLU A 338 -1.80 -27.27 3.16
N VAL A 339 -2.23 -26.08 3.58
CA VAL A 339 -3.25 -25.87 4.59
C VAL A 339 -4.46 -25.28 3.88
N ARG A 340 -5.46 -26.13 3.64
CA ARG A 340 -6.70 -25.71 2.96
C ARG A 340 -7.53 -24.80 3.85
N LEU A 341 -7.52 -25.08 5.15
CA LEU A 341 -8.21 -24.29 6.16
C LEU A 341 -7.45 -24.39 7.47
N PHE A 342 -7.10 -23.25 8.04
CA PHE A 342 -6.84 -23.10 9.46
C PHE A 342 -7.83 -22.10 10.04
N SER A 343 -8.44 -22.42 11.17
CA SER A 343 -9.34 -21.52 11.87
C SER A 343 -9.17 -21.72 13.37
N HIS A 344 -8.95 -20.64 14.10
CA HIS A 344 -8.94 -20.60 15.55
C HIS A 344 -9.74 -19.40 16.04
N GLY A 345 -10.68 -19.62 16.95
CA GLY A 345 -11.47 -18.55 17.55
C GLY A 345 -12.86 -19.00 17.98
N LEU A 346 -13.68 -18.05 18.41
CA LEU A 346 -15.05 -18.31 18.86
C LEU A 346 -15.91 -18.84 17.70
N THR A 347 -16.22 -20.13 17.75
CA THR A 347 -16.86 -20.84 16.65
C THR A 347 -18.29 -21.25 17.00
N MET A 348 -19.22 -20.99 16.08
CA MET A 348 -20.59 -21.51 16.12
C MET A 348 -20.80 -22.54 14.99
N ARG A 349 -20.90 -23.83 15.35
CA ARG A 349 -20.98 -24.93 14.35
C ARG A 349 -22.24 -24.92 13.49
N ARG A 350 -23.31 -24.31 14.00
CA ARG A 350 -24.60 -24.09 13.32
C ARG A 350 -25.38 -23.03 14.07
N LEU A 351 -26.38 -22.43 13.41
CA LEU A 351 -27.31 -21.50 14.05
C LEU A 351 -27.94 -22.14 15.30
N GLY A 352 -27.87 -21.42 16.44
CA GLY A 352 -28.42 -21.86 17.72
C GLY A 352 -27.56 -22.86 18.52
N ALA A 353 -26.39 -23.27 18.03
CA ALA A 353 -25.42 -24.01 18.84
C ALA A 353 -24.73 -23.08 19.85
N GLN A 354 -24.31 -23.64 20.99
CA GLN A 354 -23.44 -22.93 21.94
C GLN A 354 -22.08 -22.65 21.28
N ALA A 355 -21.64 -21.40 21.35
CA ALA A 355 -20.33 -21.00 20.86
C ALA A 355 -19.21 -21.54 21.76
N ALA A 356 -18.10 -21.92 21.16
CA ALA A 356 -16.90 -22.36 21.88
C ALA A 356 -15.67 -21.95 21.08
N ILE A 357 -14.56 -21.67 21.76
CA ILE A 357 -13.27 -21.43 21.11
C ILE A 357 -12.73 -22.77 20.64
N THR A 358 -12.49 -22.90 19.33
CA THR A 358 -12.00 -24.13 18.72
C THR A 358 -10.93 -23.87 17.69
N THR A 359 -9.99 -24.80 17.56
CA THR A 359 -9.01 -24.84 16.46
C THR A 359 -9.41 -25.91 15.45
N ASN A 360 -9.36 -25.58 14.16
CA ASN A 360 -9.51 -26.49 13.05
C ASN A 360 -8.29 -26.34 12.12
N TYR A 361 -7.62 -27.44 11.81
CA TYR A 361 -6.42 -27.47 10.98
C TYR A 361 -6.53 -28.59 9.92
N VAL A 362 -6.89 -28.19 8.70
CA VAL A 362 -7.06 -29.08 7.55
C VAL A 362 -5.86 -28.93 6.62
N ALA A 363 -4.89 -29.82 6.78
CA ALA A 363 -3.64 -29.80 6.02
C ALA A 363 -3.32 -31.16 5.40
N SER A 364 -2.63 -31.16 4.26
CA SER A 364 -2.21 -32.37 3.56
C SER A 364 -0.85 -32.24 2.87
N ALA A 365 -0.09 -33.33 2.84
CA ALA A 365 1.22 -33.37 2.21
C ALA A 365 1.12 -33.19 0.69
N LEU A 366 2.06 -32.45 0.11
CA LEU A 366 2.20 -32.27 -1.33
C LEU A 366 3.47 -32.95 -1.85
N LYS A 367 3.44 -33.40 -3.10
CA LYS A 367 4.63 -34.00 -3.76
C LYS A 367 5.61 -32.95 -4.29
N ARG A 368 5.09 -31.79 -4.67
CA ARG A 368 5.85 -30.66 -5.23
C ARG A 368 5.07 -29.38 -4.95
N MET A 369 5.78 -28.25 -4.94
CA MET A 369 5.15 -26.95 -4.77
C MET A 369 4.35 -26.57 -6.03
N PRO A 370 3.10 -26.09 -5.88
CA PRO A 370 2.37 -25.46 -6.98
C PRO A 370 3.08 -24.21 -7.53
N PRO A 371 2.78 -23.79 -8.78
CA PRO A 371 3.26 -22.51 -9.29
C PRO A 371 2.71 -21.34 -8.45
N ALA A 372 3.39 -20.19 -8.51
CA ALA A 372 2.88 -18.96 -7.90
C ALA A 372 1.52 -18.60 -8.52
N LEU A 373 0.66 -17.99 -7.70
CA LEU A 373 -0.61 -17.45 -8.15
C LEU A 373 -0.35 -16.24 -9.05
N SER A 374 -1.28 -15.96 -9.96
CA SER A 374 -1.29 -14.67 -10.64
C SER A 374 -1.61 -13.57 -9.61
N PRO A 375 -1.08 -12.35 -9.79
CA PRO A 375 -1.43 -11.23 -8.93
C PRO A 375 -2.94 -11.09 -8.77
N ALA A 376 -3.39 -10.83 -7.55
CA ALA A 376 -4.78 -10.50 -7.25
C ALA A 376 -5.17 -9.16 -7.87
N ILE A 377 -4.25 -8.19 -7.84
CA ILE A 377 -4.45 -6.87 -8.43
C ILE A 377 -4.14 -6.91 -9.91
N ARG A 378 -5.05 -6.36 -10.70
CA ARG A 378 -4.91 -6.36 -12.15
C ARG A 378 -3.92 -5.30 -12.59
N THR A 379 -2.90 -5.72 -13.33
CA THR A 379 -1.94 -4.78 -13.91
C THR A 379 -2.61 -3.83 -14.90
N LEU A 380 -2.28 -2.53 -14.79
CA LEU A 380 -2.70 -1.52 -15.75
C LEU A 380 -2.05 -1.78 -17.14
N PRO A 381 -2.72 -1.40 -18.24
CA PRO A 381 -2.10 -1.41 -19.56
C PRO A 381 -0.83 -0.56 -19.59
N THR A 382 0.12 -0.90 -20.45
CA THR A 382 1.39 -0.16 -20.57
C THR A 382 1.14 1.32 -20.83
N GLN A 383 1.86 2.20 -20.13
CA GLN A 383 1.66 3.65 -20.19
C GLN A 383 1.74 4.25 -21.59
N ALA A 384 2.48 3.63 -22.51
CA ALA A 384 2.55 4.04 -23.92
C ALA A 384 1.19 4.01 -24.66
N SER A 385 0.20 3.28 -24.14
CA SER A 385 -1.15 3.21 -24.68
C SER A 385 -2.09 4.30 -24.16
N TRP A 386 -1.67 5.06 -23.14
CA TRP A 386 -2.56 5.97 -22.43
C TRP A 386 -2.76 7.25 -23.23
N VAL A 387 -4.01 7.68 -23.35
CA VAL A 387 -4.37 8.95 -23.97
C VAL A 387 -4.86 9.92 -22.90
N ASN A 388 -4.29 11.12 -22.88
CA ASN A 388 -4.63 12.14 -21.87
C ASN A 388 -6.00 12.78 -22.19
N LEU A 389 -6.96 12.68 -21.29
CA LEU A 389 -8.32 13.19 -21.48
C LEU A 389 -8.37 14.70 -21.80
N LYS A 390 -7.51 15.52 -21.19
CA LYS A 390 -7.49 16.98 -21.46
C LYS A 390 -7.00 17.28 -22.87
N SER A 391 -6.12 16.44 -23.43
CA SER A 391 -5.70 16.55 -24.84
C SER A 391 -6.83 16.25 -25.83
N LEU A 392 -7.87 15.55 -25.38
CA LEU A 392 -9.08 15.22 -26.15
C LEU A 392 -10.19 16.26 -26.01
N GLY A 393 -9.96 17.34 -25.24
CA GLY A 393 -10.82 18.52 -25.19
C GLY A 393 -11.55 18.74 -23.88
N ALA A 394 -11.54 17.77 -22.96
CA ALA A 394 -12.10 17.96 -21.61
C ALA A 394 -11.36 19.05 -20.83
N LYS A 395 -12.06 19.80 -19.99
CA LYS A 395 -11.49 20.92 -19.23
C LYS A 395 -11.09 20.53 -17.81
N GLY A 396 -11.97 19.83 -17.10
CA GLY A 396 -11.78 19.51 -15.68
C GLY A 396 -11.64 20.78 -14.82
N ASP A 397 -12.44 21.80 -15.11
CA ASP A 397 -12.38 23.14 -14.47
C ASP A 397 -13.51 23.40 -13.46
N GLY A 398 -14.31 22.38 -13.15
CA GLY A 398 -15.46 22.43 -12.24
C GLY A 398 -16.64 23.27 -12.75
N LYS A 399 -16.63 23.68 -14.03
CA LYS A 399 -17.64 24.60 -14.59
C LYS A 399 -18.14 24.15 -15.96
N THR A 400 -17.23 23.74 -16.83
CA THR A 400 -17.53 23.27 -18.17
C THR A 400 -18.15 21.88 -18.07
N ASP A 401 -19.29 21.68 -18.72
CA ASP A 401 -19.87 20.35 -18.89
C ASP A 401 -18.99 19.51 -19.84
N ASP A 402 -18.26 18.56 -19.26
CA ASP A 402 -17.30 17.71 -19.95
C ASP A 402 -17.94 16.40 -20.44
N THR A 403 -19.24 16.18 -20.23
CA THR A 403 -19.94 14.92 -20.57
C THR A 403 -19.67 14.44 -21.98
N ALA A 404 -19.81 15.33 -22.97
CA ALA A 404 -19.63 14.97 -24.38
C ALA A 404 -18.15 14.68 -24.71
N ALA A 405 -17.21 15.39 -24.10
CA ALA A 405 -15.79 15.16 -24.31
C ALA A 405 -15.34 13.83 -23.69
N ILE A 406 -15.80 13.53 -22.48
CA ILE A 406 -15.53 12.25 -21.79
C ILE A 406 -16.15 11.09 -22.55
N GLN A 407 -17.42 11.17 -22.93
CA GLN A 407 -18.08 10.11 -23.68
C GLN A 407 -17.39 9.85 -25.01
N LYS A 408 -17.01 10.92 -25.74
CA LYS A 408 -16.25 10.79 -26.99
C LYS A 408 -14.89 10.12 -26.76
N ALA A 409 -14.17 10.48 -25.70
CA ALA A 409 -12.90 9.84 -25.36
C ALA A 409 -13.09 8.33 -25.12
N VAL A 410 -14.10 7.94 -24.33
CA VAL A 410 -14.48 6.53 -24.10
C VAL A 410 -14.85 5.81 -25.39
N ASP A 411 -15.47 6.51 -26.34
CA ASP A 411 -15.84 5.96 -27.64
C ASP A 411 -14.69 5.82 -28.64
N GLU A 412 -13.60 6.57 -28.48
CA GLU A 412 -12.47 6.59 -29.42
C GLU A 412 -11.22 5.89 -28.89
N HIS A 413 -11.09 5.74 -27.56
CA HIS A 413 -9.90 5.23 -26.91
C HIS A 413 -10.22 4.19 -25.84
N GLU A 414 -9.39 3.14 -25.79
CA GLU A 414 -9.52 2.09 -24.79
C GLU A 414 -8.94 2.53 -23.43
N VAL A 415 -7.75 3.16 -23.44
CA VAL A 415 -7.02 3.52 -22.22
C VAL A 415 -6.88 5.04 -22.11
N ILE A 416 -7.52 5.60 -21.10
CA ILE A 416 -7.64 7.04 -20.91
C ILE A 416 -7.05 7.41 -19.55
N TYR A 417 -5.99 8.20 -19.58
CA TYR A 417 -5.49 8.89 -18.41
C TYR A 417 -6.32 10.14 -18.15
N VAL A 418 -6.86 10.26 -16.94
CA VAL A 418 -7.69 11.37 -16.47
C VAL A 418 -6.83 12.21 -15.51
N PRO A 419 -6.26 13.35 -15.95
CA PRO A 419 -5.47 14.21 -15.07
C PRO A 419 -6.32 14.85 -13.98
N SER A 420 -5.68 15.41 -12.96
CA SER A 420 -6.36 16.16 -11.89
C SER A 420 -7.28 17.26 -12.46
N GLY A 421 -8.47 17.37 -11.90
CA GLY A 421 -9.54 18.26 -12.31
C GLY A 421 -10.90 17.80 -11.82
N ASP A 422 -11.84 18.76 -11.79
CA ASP A 422 -13.24 18.53 -11.48
C ASP A 422 -14.01 18.53 -12.81
N TYR A 423 -14.43 17.36 -13.26
CA TYR A 423 -15.08 17.19 -14.56
C TYR A 423 -16.59 17.10 -14.37
N ILE A 424 -17.30 18.15 -14.78
CA ILE A 424 -18.77 18.19 -14.62
C ILE A 424 -19.42 17.25 -15.63
N VAL A 425 -20.29 16.39 -15.13
CA VAL A 425 -21.03 15.38 -15.89
C VAL A 425 -22.53 15.61 -15.70
N SER A 426 -23.23 15.93 -16.80
CA SER A 426 -24.67 16.17 -16.82
C SER A 426 -25.50 14.97 -17.29
N ASN A 427 -24.85 13.89 -17.76
CA ASN A 427 -25.50 12.65 -18.16
C ASN A 427 -24.57 11.43 -17.97
N THR A 428 -25.13 10.22 -17.98
CA THR A 428 -24.36 8.97 -17.81
C THR A 428 -23.21 8.87 -18.82
N ILE A 429 -22.02 8.49 -18.34
CA ILE A 429 -20.87 8.06 -19.14
C ILE A 429 -20.95 6.54 -19.27
N ALA A 430 -21.26 6.08 -20.48
CA ALA A 430 -21.36 4.65 -20.78
C ALA A 430 -20.01 4.12 -21.25
N LEU A 431 -19.44 3.20 -20.47
CA LEU A 431 -18.16 2.57 -20.78
C LEU A 431 -18.32 1.54 -21.91
N ARG A 432 -17.27 1.39 -22.72
CA ARG A 432 -17.15 0.27 -23.66
C ARG A 432 -16.66 -0.98 -22.94
N PRO A 433 -16.81 -2.18 -23.52
CA PRO A 433 -16.43 -3.44 -22.87
C PRO A 433 -14.98 -3.54 -22.39
N HIS A 434 -14.06 -2.74 -22.91
CA HIS A 434 -12.64 -2.77 -22.55
C HIS A 434 -12.12 -1.42 -22.05
N THR A 435 -12.99 -0.45 -21.76
CA THR A 435 -12.54 0.86 -21.29
C THR A 435 -11.76 0.76 -19.99
N VAL A 436 -10.61 1.43 -19.98
CA VAL A 436 -9.70 1.62 -18.86
C VAL A 436 -9.60 3.12 -18.58
N LEU A 437 -10.10 3.56 -17.42
CA LEU A 437 -9.97 4.94 -16.93
C LEU A 437 -8.97 4.97 -15.77
N ILE A 438 -7.97 5.84 -15.88
CA ILE A 438 -6.87 5.91 -14.91
C ILE A 438 -6.76 7.34 -14.40
N GLY A 439 -7.16 7.56 -13.15
CA GLY A 439 -6.76 8.71 -12.34
C GLY A 439 -5.65 8.30 -11.38
N ILE A 440 -4.98 9.28 -10.78
CA ILE A 440 -3.87 9.03 -9.83
C ILE A 440 -4.24 9.50 -8.42
N HIS A 441 -5.33 10.25 -8.29
CA HIS A 441 -5.77 10.84 -7.03
C HIS A 441 -7.30 11.09 -7.07
N PRO A 442 -8.14 10.17 -6.56
CA PRO A 442 -9.55 10.49 -6.31
C PRO A 442 -9.55 11.60 -5.25
N SER A 443 -10.45 12.55 -5.16
CA SER A 443 -10.29 13.82 -4.42
C SER A 443 -9.63 14.95 -5.22
N ALA A 444 -8.62 14.70 -6.06
CA ALA A 444 -8.09 15.70 -7.01
C ALA A 444 -8.52 15.44 -8.47
N THR A 445 -9.00 14.24 -8.77
CA THR A 445 -9.57 13.82 -10.06
C THR A 445 -10.99 13.34 -9.79
N GLN A 446 -11.99 14.11 -10.21
CA GLN A 446 -13.39 13.88 -9.88
C GLN A 446 -14.28 13.94 -11.12
N PHE A 447 -15.19 12.98 -11.24
CA PHE A 447 -16.36 13.14 -12.09
C PHE A 447 -17.55 13.56 -11.21
N ASP A 448 -18.08 14.74 -11.49
CA ASP A 448 -19.03 15.41 -10.63
C ASP A 448 -20.37 15.60 -11.31
N ILE A 449 -21.43 15.11 -10.68
CA ILE A 449 -22.79 15.54 -11.00
C ILE A 449 -23.12 16.72 -10.08
N LEU A 450 -23.38 17.89 -10.67
CA LEU A 450 -23.83 19.05 -9.91
C LEU A 450 -25.20 18.79 -9.26
N ASP A 451 -25.46 19.42 -8.13
CA ASP A 451 -26.77 19.38 -7.49
C ASP A 451 -27.86 19.88 -8.45
N SER A 452 -29.04 19.25 -8.36
CA SER A 452 -30.19 19.59 -9.21
C SER A 452 -29.96 19.36 -10.71
N THR A 453 -29.01 18.51 -11.12
CA THR A 453 -28.78 18.18 -12.52
C THR A 453 -30.01 17.45 -13.10
N PRO A 454 -30.74 18.02 -14.08
CA PRO A 454 -32.07 17.52 -14.49
C PRO A 454 -32.10 16.04 -14.89
N ALA A 455 -31.03 15.54 -15.49
CA ALA A 455 -30.92 14.16 -15.95
C ALA A 455 -30.96 13.13 -14.81
N PHE A 456 -30.68 13.53 -13.57
CA PHE A 456 -30.57 12.69 -12.38
C PHE A 456 -31.65 13.00 -11.32
N GLN A 457 -32.67 13.76 -11.68
CA GLN A 457 -33.76 14.19 -10.80
C GLN A 457 -35.05 13.38 -10.96
N GLY A 458 -35.92 13.52 -9.96
CA GLY A 458 -37.31 13.11 -10.01
C GLY A 458 -37.54 11.64 -9.63
N PRO A 459 -38.79 11.16 -9.75
CA PRO A 459 -39.10 9.75 -9.53
C PRO A 459 -38.54 8.89 -10.66
N GLY A 460 -38.05 7.70 -10.33
CA GLY A 460 -37.61 6.73 -11.32
C GLY A 460 -36.53 5.78 -10.81
N ALA A 461 -36.09 4.89 -11.69
CA ALA A 461 -34.97 4.00 -11.41
C ALA A 461 -33.66 4.80 -11.18
N PRO A 462 -32.72 4.26 -10.38
CA PRO A 462 -31.38 4.79 -10.27
C PRO A 462 -30.76 5.03 -11.65
N LYS A 463 -29.98 6.10 -11.77
CA LYS A 463 -29.27 6.48 -12.97
C LYS A 463 -27.79 6.68 -12.64
N PRO A 464 -26.89 5.88 -13.23
CA PRO A 464 -25.48 5.96 -12.90
C PRO A 464 -24.80 7.18 -13.52
N LEU A 465 -23.82 7.74 -12.81
CA LEU A 465 -22.79 8.58 -13.40
C LEU A 465 -21.97 7.73 -14.38
N LEU A 466 -21.37 6.64 -13.89
CA LEU A 466 -20.56 5.72 -14.68
C LEU A 466 -21.27 4.37 -14.88
N GLU A 467 -21.46 3.94 -16.12
CA GLU A 467 -22.12 2.66 -16.43
C GLU A 467 -21.13 1.71 -17.10
N ALA A 468 -20.78 0.62 -16.42
CA ALA A 468 -19.96 -0.44 -16.99
C ALA A 468 -20.85 -1.51 -17.65
N PRO A 469 -20.52 -1.99 -18.86
CA PRO A 469 -21.35 -2.94 -19.59
C PRO A 469 -21.34 -4.32 -18.94
N GLN A 470 -22.39 -5.11 -19.19
CA GLN A 470 -22.48 -6.48 -18.71
C GLN A 470 -21.28 -7.32 -19.21
N ALA A 471 -20.58 -7.98 -18.27
CA ALA A 471 -19.43 -8.83 -18.54
C ALA A 471 -18.24 -8.12 -19.24
N GLY A 472 -18.16 -6.79 -19.17
CA GLY A 472 -16.99 -6.03 -19.62
C GLY A 472 -15.71 -6.38 -18.85
N ASN A 473 -14.56 -6.11 -19.43
CA ASN A 473 -13.24 -6.29 -18.83
C ASN A 473 -12.62 -4.93 -18.42
N ASN A 474 -13.44 -4.07 -17.82
CA ASN A 474 -13.11 -2.68 -17.51
C ASN A 474 -12.11 -2.52 -16.37
N ILE A 475 -11.41 -1.39 -16.35
CA ILE A 475 -10.64 -0.90 -15.21
C ILE A 475 -11.04 0.56 -14.96
N VAL A 476 -11.35 0.92 -13.72
CA VAL A 476 -11.48 2.32 -13.28
C VAL A 476 -10.71 2.45 -11.99
N THR A 477 -9.66 3.27 -11.97
CA THR A 477 -8.79 3.44 -10.79
C THR A 477 -8.54 4.90 -10.52
N GLY A 478 -8.46 5.28 -9.24
CA GLY A 478 -7.96 6.59 -8.81
C GLY A 478 -8.80 7.79 -9.26
N ILE A 479 -10.09 7.60 -9.53
CA ILE A 479 -11.06 8.64 -9.91
C ILE A 479 -12.18 8.68 -8.88
N GLY A 480 -12.46 9.85 -8.32
CA GLY A 480 -13.64 10.04 -7.47
C GLY A 480 -14.92 10.19 -8.30
N LEU A 481 -16.00 9.59 -7.82
CA LEU A 481 -17.33 9.65 -8.45
C LEU A 481 -18.30 10.36 -7.50
N TYR A 482 -18.60 11.62 -7.77
CA TYR A 482 -19.47 12.43 -6.93
C TYR A 482 -20.87 12.58 -7.53
N ALA A 483 -21.88 12.03 -6.85
CA ALA A 483 -23.26 12.02 -7.31
C ALA A 483 -24.04 13.32 -6.99
N GLY A 484 -23.44 14.27 -6.28
CA GLY A 484 -24.13 15.43 -5.70
C GLY A 484 -24.91 15.08 -4.43
N GLY A 485 -25.26 16.09 -3.64
CA GLY A 485 -26.11 15.96 -2.45
C GLY A 485 -27.61 16.02 -2.76
N ILE A 486 -27.98 16.60 -3.91
CA ILE A 486 -29.36 16.84 -4.32
C ILE A 486 -29.57 16.27 -5.73
N ASN A 487 -29.49 14.94 -5.89
CA ASN A 487 -29.83 14.21 -7.12
C ASN A 487 -30.51 12.88 -6.80
N SER A 488 -31.86 12.88 -6.73
CA SER A 488 -32.66 11.79 -6.15
C SER A 488 -32.53 10.44 -6.87
N ARG A 489 -31.95 10.40 -8.07
CA ARG A 489 -31.73 9.16 -8.83
C ARG A 489 -30.26 8.83 -9.04
N ALA A 490 -29.31 9.72 -8.72
CA ALA A 490 -27.91 9.51 -9.05
C ALA A 490 -27.30 8.37 -8.23
N VAL A 491 -26.51 7.53 -8.89
CA VAL A 491 -25.58 6.58 -8.24
C VAL A 491 -24.20 6.75 -8.86
N GLY A 492 -23.12 6.61 -8.09
CA GLY A 492 -21.76 6.84 -8.58
C GLY A 492 -21.39 5.90 -9.73
N ALA A 493 -21.63 4.60 -9.57
CA ALA A 493 -21.41 3.62 -10.63
C ALA A 493 -22.50 2.55 -10.67
N LEU A 494 -22.81 2.07 -11.87
CA LEU A 494 -23.50 0.81 -12.11
C LEU A 494 -22.50 -0.16 -12.72
N TRP A 495 -21.94 -1.05 -11.88
CA TRP A 495 -20.85 -1.95 -12.28
C TRP A 495 -21.39 -3.33 -12.64
N MET A 496 -21.62 -3.58 -13.93
CA MET A 496 -22.07 -4.88 -14.46
C MET A 496 -20.94 -5.66 -15.14
N ALA A 497 -19.71 -5.14 -15.07
CA ALA A 497 -18.54 -5.76 -15.68
C ALA A 497 -18.24 -7.14 -15.07
N GLY A 498 -17.44 -7.93 -15.80
CA GLY A 498 -17.12 -9.31 -15.47
C GLY A 498 -16.26 -9.44 -14.21
N LYS A 499 -16.13 -10.66 -13.71
CA LYS A 499 -15.36 -10.99 -12.49
C LYS A 499 -13.86 -10.61 -12.55
N ASP A 500 -13.32 -10.39 -13.74
CA ASP A 500 -11.91 -10.02 -13.98
C ASP A 500 -11.75 -8.49 -14.24
N SER A 501 -12.83 -7.72 -14.08
CA SER A 501 -12.81 -6.25 -14.09
C SER A 501 -12.37 -5.68 -12.74
N MET A 502 -11.92 -4.42 -12.74
CA MET A 502 -11.40 -3.75 -11.55
C MET A 502 -12.02 -2.35 -11.39
N ILE A 503 -12.44 -2.03 -10.16
CA ILE A 503 -12.75 -0.67 -9.72
C ILE A 503 -12.14 -0.46 -8.34
N ASP A 504 -11.35 0.60 -8.18
CA ASP A 504 -10.68 0.97 -6.91
C ASP A 504 -10.71 2.48 -6.62
#